data_AF-A0A8J3VBU0-F1
#
_entry.id   AF-A0A8J3VBU0-F1
#
_cell.length_a   1.000
_cell.length_b   1.000
_cell.length_c   1.000
_cell.angle_alpha   90.00
_cell.angle_beta   90.00
_cell.angle_gamma   90.00
#
_symmetry.space_group_name_H-M   'P 1'
#
loop_
_entity.id
_entity.type
_entity.pdbx_description
1 polymer ?
#
loop_
_entity_poly.entity_id
_entity_poly.type
_entity_poly.pdbx_seq_one_letter_code
_entity_poly.pdbx_strand_id
1 'polypeptide(L)'
;MRNPAAELKRGKNGNVPSKVSLASIIWRRLLGWGGLWGVRHPSPKRFLFATSVVFIRNRMTSGGGTQVTRPQASATPCPVMRTVDLVGDRWTLLILRDAFDGPRRFGQFQRSLGIAKNILSDRLAGLVAAGILRTEPAADTTAYLAYTLTEKGRDLFDVVIALRQWGERHAFAPGEEYRPLIDQTTGDPLQRLAYTRPDGSPVRPDETAVGEPRLIGAVAL
;
A
#
# COMPACT_ATOMS: atom_id res chain seq x y z
N MET A 1 52.79 -17.35 -37.61
CA MET A 1 51.73 -17.47 -36.59
C MET A 1 50.44 -17.96 -37.23
N ARG A 2 50.20 -19.28 -37.17
CA ARG A 2 48.93 -19.96 -37.43
C ARG A 2 49.14 -21.41 -36.96
N ASN A 3 48.33 -21.90 -36.01
CA ASN A 3 48.45 -23.27 -35.49
C ASN A 3 47.32 -24.14 -36.08
N PRO A 4 47.62 -25.15 -36.91
CA PRO A 4 46.68 -26.15 -37.37
C PRO A 4 46.98 -27.51 -36.74
N ALA A 5 46.05 -28.08 -35.97
CA ALA A 5 45.78 -29.52 -35.87
C ALA A 5 44.84 -29.79 -34.69
N ALA A 6 43.56 -29.88 -35.02
CA ALA A 6 42.68 -30.82 -34.34
C ALA A 6 43.04 -32.23 -34.83
N GLU A 7 43.23 -33.20 -33.95
CA GLU A 7 42.53 -34.50 -34.03
C GLU A 7 42.87 -35.48 -32.90
N LEU A 8 41.80 -36.18 -32.47
CA LEU A 8 41.75 -37.56 -31.99
C LEU A 8 42.29 -37.88 -30.58
N LYS A 9 41.36 -38.01 -29.62
CA LYS A 9 41.07 -39.32 -29.00
C LYS A 9 39.58 -39.49 -28.66
N ARG A 10 39.00 -40.51 -29.29
CA ARG A 10 37.68 -41.12 -29.04
C ARG A 10 37.75 -42.12 -27.87
N GLY A 11 36.62 -42.30 -27.17
CA GLY A 11 36.33 -43.45 -26.30
C GLY A 11 35.19 -43.15 -25.32
N LYS A 12 33.92 -43.13 -25.76
CA LYS A 12 32.90 -44.21 -25.72
C LYS A 12 32.05 -44.28 -24.43
N ASN A 13 30.76 -43.96 -24.64
CA ASN A 13 29.53 -44.64 -24.20
C ASN A 13 29.01 -44.55 -22.76
N GLY A 14 27.74 -44.09 -22.65
CA GLY A 14 26.80 -44.45 -21.57
C GLY A 14 25.66 -43.44 -21.38
N ASN A 15 24.47 -43.72 -21.91
CA ASN A 15 23.26 -42.89 -21.88
C ASN A 15 22.25 -43.38 -20.80
N VAL A 16 21.84 -42.50 -19.87
CA VAL A 16 20.49 -42.31 -19.21
C VAL A 16 19.92 -43.45 -18.31
N PRO A 17 19.04 -43.26 -17.27
CA PRO A 17 18.16 -42.10 -16.92
C PRO A 17 18.10 -41.62 -15.44
N SER A 18 17.27 -40.57 -15.30
CA SER A 18 16.67 -39.86 -14.15
C SER A 18 16.18 -40.67 -12.95
N LYS A 19 16.24 -40.04 -11.76
CA LYS A 19 15.38 -40.38 -10.61
C LYS A 19 14.86 -39.14 -9.88
N VAL A 20 13.55 -38.99 -10.00
CA VAL A 20 12.63 -38.22 -9.15
C VAL A 20 12.67 -38.79 -7.74
N SER A 21 12.71 -37.92 -6.72
CA SER A 21 12.71 -38.32 -5.30
C SER A 21 11.31 -38.69 -4.83
N LEU A 22 11.24 -39.87 -4.20
CA LEU A 22 10.08 -40.57 -3.65
C LEU A 22 9.72 -40.05 -2.25
N ALA A 23 8.87 -39.02 -2.16
CA ALA A 23 8.21 -38.64 -0.91
C ALA A 23 6.68 -38.49 -1.03
N SER A 24 6.08 -39.15 -2.02
CA SER A 24 4.64 -39.10 -2.32
C SER A 24 3.92 -40.44 -2.11
N ILE A 25 4.59 -41.44 -1.53
CA ILE A 25 4.05 -42.80 -1.39
C ILE A 25 4.35 -43.27 0.04
N ILE A 26 3.49 -42.90 0.98
CA ILE A 26 3.05 -43.61 2.20
C ILE A 26 2.23 -42.59 3.02
N TRP A 27 0.98 -42.36 2.61
CA TRP A 27 -0.14 -42.05 3.53
C TRP A 27 -1.51 -42.21 2.86
N ARG A 28 -1.60 -43.03 1.80
CA ARG A 28 -2.82 -43.31 1.04
C ARG A 28 -3.26 -44.77 1.20
N ARG A 29 -3.23 -45.28 2.43
CA ARG A 29 -3.62 -46.67 2.73
C ARG A 29 -3.97 -46.97 4.18
N LEU A 30 -4.69 -46.09 4.87
CA LEU A 30 -5.42 -46.46 6.09
C LEU A 30 -6.82 -45.81 6.05
N LEU A 31 -7.83 -46.68 6.10
CA LEU A 31 -9.28 -46.42 6.20
C LEU A 31 -10.02 -46.11 4.90
N GLY A 32 -10.42 -47.19 4.21
CA GLY A 32 -11.57 -47.20 3.32
C GLY A 32 -12.76 -47.89 3.98
N TRP A 33 -13.96 -47.36 3.74
CA TRP A 33 -15.34 -47.90 3.77
C TRP A 33 -16.22 -46.62 3.71
N GLY A 34 -17.11 -46.37 2.75
CA GLY A 34 -18.06 -47.24 2.07
C GLY A 34 -19.43 -47.10 2.74
N GLY A 35 -20.38 -46.36 2.14
CA GLY A 35 -21.79 -46.44 2.53
C GLY A 35 -22.58 -45.12 2.61
N LEU A 36 -23.40 -44.93 1.58
CA LEU A 36 -24.58 -44.06 1.49
C LEU A 36 -25.55 -44.34 2.65
N TRP A 37 -26.09 -43.33 3.36
CA TRP A 37 -27.47 -43.22 3.88
C TRP A 37 -27.64 -41.83 4.54
N GLY A 38 -28.66 -41.10 4.11
CA GLY A 38 -29.12 -39.89 4.82
C GLY A 38 -29.87 -40.23 6.10
N VAL A 39 -29.91 -39.25 7.01
CA VAL A 39 -30.98 -38.89 7.97
C VAL A 39 -30.36 -38.22 9.22
N ARG A 40 -30.65 -36.92 9.35
CA ARG A 40 -31.07 -36.16 10.55
C ARG A 40 -30.16 -36.09 11.81
N HIS A 41 -29.81 -34.84 12.15
CA HIS A 41 -29.30 -34.30 13.44
C HIS A 41 -29.95 -34.90 14.70
N PRO A 42 -29.24 -34.97 15.85
CA PRO A 42 -28.99 -33.79 16.70
C PRO A 42 -27.63 -33.71 17.44
N SER A 43 -27.32 -32.49 17.88
CA SER A 43 -26.37 -32.09 18.94
C SER A 43 -26.71 -32.80 20.28
N PRO A 44 -25.89 -32.82 21.38
CA PRO A 44 -25.17 -31.65 21.90
C PRO A 44 -23.93 -31.86 22.85
N LYS A 45 -23.37 -30.72 23.29
CA LYS A 45 -22.62 -30.43 24.54
C LYS A 45 -21.09 -30.61 24.61
N ARG A 46 -20.47 -29.43 24.85
CA ARG A 46 -19.55 -29.07 25.95
C ARG A 46 -18.16 -29.72 25.97
N PHE A 47 -17.15 -28.94 25.58
CA PHE A 47 -15.89 -28.89 26.31
C PHE A 47 -15.44 -27.44 26.48
N LEU A 48 -15.65 -26.92 27.68
CA LEU A 48 -14.94 -25.76 28.23
C LEU A 48 -13.59 -26.28 28.73
N PHE A 49 -12.49 -25.73 28.21
CA PHE A 49 -11.19 -25.81 28.87
C PHE A 49 -10.68 -24.39 29.08
N ALA A 50 -10.88 -23.90 30.30
CA ALA A 50 -10.14 -22.79 30.86
C ALA A 50 -8.79 -23.34 31.36
N THR A 51 -7.69 -22.70 30.98
CA THR A 51 -6.43 -22.80 31.74
C THR A 51 -5.85 -21.40 31.90
N SER A 52 -5.89 -20.95 33.14
CA SER A 52 -5.20 -19.77 33.67
C SER A 52 -3.69 -20.02 33.66
N VAL A 53 -2.88 -19.05 33.22
CA VAL A 53 -1.47 -18.97 33.62
C VAL A 53 -1.07 -17.51 33.87
N VAL A 54 -1.00 -17.21 35.17
CA VAL A 54 0.07 -16.49 35.87
C VAL A 54 0.39 -15.05 35.46
N PHE A 55 -0.09 -14.16 36.32
CA PHE A 55 0.38 -12.80 36.56
C PHE A 55 1.85 -12.83 37.06
N ILE A 56 2.80 -12.39 36.23
CA ILE A 56 4.17 -12.10 36.69
C ILE A 56 4.20 -10.62 37.10
N ARG A 57 4.19 -10.40 38.42
CA ARG A 57 4.39 -9.08 39.04
C ARG A 57 5.89 -8.80 39.11
N ASN A 58 6.42 -8.05 38.15
CA ASN A 58 7.80 -7.58 38.20
C ASN A 58 7.86 -6.30 39.05
N ARG A 59 8.43 -6.39 40.26
CA ARG A 59 8.78 -5.24 41.10
C ARG A 59 10.31 -5.22 41.19
N MET A 60 10.94 -4.40 40.36
CA MET A 60 12.38 -4.11 40.47
C MET A 60 12.61 -2.59 40.58
N THR A 61 13.05 -2.23 41.78
CA THR A 61 14.12 -1.26 42.12
C THR A 61 14.20 0.06 41.35
N SER A 62 13.99 1.14 42.11
CA SER A 62 14.38 2.51 41.81
C SER A 62 15.89 2.61 41.53
N GLY A 63 16.25 2.79 40.27
CA GLY A 63 17.54 3.32 39.84
C GLY A 63 17.29 4.66 39.16
N GLY A 64 17.97 5.72 39.62
CA GLY A 64 17.89 7.06 39.05
C GLY A 64 18.25 7.05 37.57
N GLY A 65 17.23 6.97 36.71
CA GLY A 65 17.37 7.31 35.32
C GLY A 65 17.44 8.81 35.21
N THR A 66 18.55 9.33 34.72
CA THR A 66 18.60 10.63 34.05
C THR A 66 17.36 10.70 33.16
N GLN A 67 16.40 11.56 33.53
CA GLN A 67 15.34 11.94 32.63
C GLN A 67 16.06 12.52 31.42
N VAL A 68 16.22 11.72 30.36
CA VAL A 68 16.44 12.27 29.05
C VAL A 68 15.16 13.04 28.79
N THR A 69 15.20 14.35 29.09
CA THR A 69 14.20 15.30 28.64
C THR A 69 14.23 15.17 27.13
N ARG A 70 13.40 14.28 26.59
CA ARG A 70 13.11 14.23 25.16
C ARG A 70 12.75 15.68 24.83
N PRO A 71 13.45 16.33 23.87
CA PRO A 71 13.11 17.68 23.48
C PRO A 71 11.60 17.66 23.26
N GLN A 72 10.86 18.49 24.01
CA GLN A 72 9.44 18.64 23.77
C GLN A 72 9.36 18.97 22.29
N ALA A 73 8.80 18.04 21.51
CA ALA A 73 8.48 18.29 20.12
C ALA A 73 7.75 19.61 20.13
N SER A 74 8.30 20.59 19.41
CA SER A 74 7.82 21.96 19.37
C SER A 74 6.29 21.98 19.36
N ALA A 75 5.69 22.85 20.17
CA ALA A 75 4.23 22.96 20.31
C ALA A 75 3.51 23.32 18.98
N THR A 76 4.28 23.57 17.91
CA THR A 76 3.80 23.81 16.56
C THR A 76 3.35 22.50 15.89
N PRO A 77 2.10 22.41 15.40
CA PRO A 77 1.61 21.21 14.75
C PRO A 77 2.44 20.86 13.52
N CYS A 78 2.90 19.61 13.44
CA CYS A 78 3.59 19.09 12.26
C CYS A 78 2.64 19.03 11.05
N PRO A 79 2.96 19.69 9.91
CA PRO A 79 2.10 19.65 8.72
C PRO A 79 1.88 18.23 8.18
N VAL A 80 2.91 17.38 8.23
CA VAL A 80 2.78 15.96 7.82
C VAL A 80 1.73 15.25 8.67
N MET A 81 1.74 15.45 9.99
CA MET A 81 0.73 14.85 10.88
C MET A 81 -0.68 15.32 10.51
N ARG A 82 -0.86 16.65 10.32
CA ARG A 82 -2.16 17.23 9.92
C ARG A 82 -2.66 16.66 8.60
N THR A 83 -1.77 16.42 7.63
CA THR A 83 -2.13 15.80 6.36
C THR A 83 -2.49 14.33 6.54
N VAL A 84 -1.73 13.57 7.33
CA VAL A 84 -2.01 12.15 7.61
C VAL A 84 -3.35 11.98 8.33
N ASP A 85 -3.72 12.88 9.23
CA ASP A 85 -5.04 12.87 9.87
C ASP A 85 -6.19 13.00 8.85
N LEU A 86 -5.95 13.68 7.72
CA LEU A 86 -6.94 13.90 6.67
C LEU A 86 -6.97 12.80 5.60
N VAL A 87 -5.80 12.32 5.16
CA VAL A 87 -5.69 11.45 3.97
C VAL A 87 -4.86 10.18 4.20
N GLY A 88 -4.40 9.93 5.43
CA GLY A 88 -3.47 8.85 5.74
C GLY A 88 -4.07 7.44 5.77
N ASP A 89 -5.38 7.28 5.58
CA ASP A 89 -5.99 5.96 5.50
C ASP A 89 -5.94 5.38 4.08
N ARG A 90 -5.79 4.05 4.01
CA ARG A 90 -5.65 3.30 2.74
C ARG A 90 -6.74 3.65 1.73
N TRP A 91 -8.00 3.75 2.16
CA TRP A 91 -9.11 3.89 1.24
C TRP A 91 -9.19 5.30 0.66
N THR A 92 -8.92 6.32 1.47
CA THR A 92 -8.84 7.70 1.00
C THR A 92 -7.82 7.86 -0.13
N LEU A 93 -6.61 7.30 0.02
CA LEU A 93 -5.58 7.37 -1.03
C LEU A 93 -6.02 6.68 -2.33
N LEU A 94 -6.76 5.57 -2.25
CA LEU A 94 -7.30 4.88 -3.42
C LEU A 94 -8.48 5.62 -4.07
N ILE A 95 -9.32 6.29 -3.27
CA ILE A 95 -10.38 7.18 -3.78
C ILE A 95 -9.74 8.35 -4.53
N LEU A 96 -8.72 8.99 -3.95
CA LEU A 96 -8.00 10.08 -4.60
C LEU A 96 -7.38 9.65 -5.91
N ARG A 97 -6.70 8.50 -5.93
CA ARG A 97 -6.14 7.89 -7.15
C ARG A 97 -7.19 7.80 -8.26
N ASP A 98 -8.37 7.26 -7.95
CA ASP A 98 -9.44 7.10 -8.95
C ASP A 98 -10.06 8.44 -9.36
N ALA A 99 -10.13 9.41 -8.44
CA ALA A 99 -10.70 10.74 -8.70
C ALA A 99 -9.86 11.59 -9.65
N PHE A 100 -8.55 11.31 -9.78
CA PHE A 100 -7.69 11.97 -10.77
C PHE A 100 -8.05 11.61 -12.22
N ASP A 101 -8.74 10.49 -12.46
CA ASP A 101 -9.26 10.13 -13.79
C ASP A 101 -10.50 10.95 -14.19
N GLY A 102 -10.97 11.87 -13.33
CA GLY A 102 -12.10 12.76 -13.57
C GLY A 102 -13.30 12.52 -12.65
N PRO A 103 -14.43 13.24 -12.87
CA PRO A 103 -15.64 13.14 -12.06
C PRO A 103 -16.17 11.71 -11.99
N ARG A 104 -16.46 11.23 -10.77
CA ARG A 104 -16.92 9.84 -10.55
C ARG A 104 -18.09 9.73 -9.59
N ARG A 105 -18.99 8.81 -9.88
CA ARG A 105 -20.13 8.46 -9.01
C ARG A 105 -19.72 7.48 -7.92
N PHE A 106 -20.53 7.44 -6.87
CA PHE A 106 -20.40 6.46 -5.77
C PHE A 106 -20.25 5.02 -6.29
N GLY A 107 -21.15 4.60 -7.19
CA GLY A 107 -21.12 3.23 -7.72
C GLY A 107 -19.88 2.91 -8.57
N GLN A 108 -19.24 3.91 -9.17
CA GLN A 108 -17.98 3.71 -9.90
C GLN A 108 -16.81 3.47 -8.94
N PHE A 109 -16.70 4.28 -7.88
CA PHE A 109 -15.73 4.02 -6.81
C PHE A 109 -15.96 2.66 -6.15
N GLN A 110 -17.21 2.32 -5.82
CA GLN A 110 -17.52 1.04 -5.18
C GLN A 110 -17.07 -0.15 -6.04
N ARG A 111 -17.35 -0.11 -7.36
CA ARG A 111 -16.95 -1.17 -8.29
C ARG A 111 -15.44 -1.25 -8.48
N SER A 112 -14.76 -0.09 -8.57
CA SER A 112 -13.31 -0.08 -8.81
C SER A 112 -12.52 -0.52 -7.58
N LEU A 113 -12.95 -0.13 -6.38
CA LEU A 113 -12.22 -0.36 -5.14
C LEU A 113 -12.62 -1.64 -4.40
N GLY A 114 -13.81 -2.19 -4.66
CA GLY A 114 -14.33 -3.36 -3.96
C GLY A 114 -14.59 -3.13 -2.46
N ILE A 115 -14.62 -1.87 -2.04
CA ILE A 115 -14.80 -1.45 -0.64
C ILE A 115 -16.26 -1.59 -0.20
N ALA A 116 -16.49 -1.88 1.09
CA ALA A 116 -17.82 -1.87 1.67
C ALA A 116 -18.48 -0.48 1.56
N LYS A 117 -19.79 -0.45 1.27
CA LYS A 117 -20.53 0.79 0.97
C LYS A 117 -20.51 1.80 2.11
N ASN A 118 -20.64 1.35 3.35
CA ASN A 118 -20.58 2.22 4.54
C ASN A 118 -19.21 2.91 4.66
N ILE A 119 -18.12 2.14 4.54
CA ILE A 119 -16.77 2.71 4.60
C ILE A 119 -16.54 3.71 3.46
N LEU A 120 -16.98 3.39 2.24
CA LEU A 120 -16.88 4.33 1.12
C LEU A 120 -17.66 5.61 1.36
N SER A 121 -18.89 5.49 1.89
CA SER A 121 -19.73 6.64 2.23
C SER A 121 -19.04 7.54 3.25
N ASP A 122 -18.51 6.96 4.32
CA ASP A 122 -17.82 7.72 5.37
C ASP A 122 -16.58 8.45 4.84
N ARG A 123 -15.79 7.79 3.98
CA ARG A 123 -14.59 8.40 3.38
C ARG A 123 -14.92 9.51 2.39
N LEU A 124 -15.91 9.30 1.51
CA LEU A 124 -16.35 10.34 0.59
C LEU A 124 -16.92 11.55 1.34
N ALA A 125 -17.72 11.32 2.38
CA ALA A 125 -18.24 12.39 3.22
C ALA A 125 -17.12 13.17 3.92
N GLY A 126 -16.12 12.48 4.47
CA GLY A 126 -14.95 13.11 5.08
C GLY A 126 -14.15 13.97 4.09
N LEU A 127 -13.92 13.46 2.88
CA LEU A 127 -13.22 14.20 1.81
C LEU A 127 -14.01 15.43 1.34
N VAL A 128 -15.33 15.35 1.28
CA VAL A 128 -16.19 16.50 0.97
C VAL A 128 -16.16 17.52 2.10
N ALA A 129 -16.29 17.09 3.36
CA ALA A 129 -16.20 17.97 4.53
C ALA A 129 -14.85 18.68 4.63
N ALA A 130 -13.76 18.00 4.24
CA ALA A 130 -12.42 18.57 4.19
C ALA A 130 -12.20 19.51 2.98
N GLY A 131 -13.19 19.66 2.09
CA GLY A 131 -13.08 20.48 0.88
C GLY A 131 -12.11 19.93 -0.15
N ILE A 132 -11.80 18.63 -0.10
CA ILE A 132 -10.92 17.94 -1.06
C ILE A 132 -11.73 17.47 -2.28
N LEU A 133 -12.94 17.00 -2.03
CA LEU A 133 -13.94 16.70 -3.05
C LEU A 133 -15.11 17.67 -2.93
N ARG A 134 -15.83 17.87 -4.03
CA ARG A 134 -17.17 18.44 -4.05
C ARG A 134 -18.12 17.52 -4.79
N THR A 135 -19.41 17.64 -4.51
CA THR A 135 -20.46 16.94 -5.26
C THR A 135 -21.07 17.86 -6.30
N GLU A 136 -21.23 17.38 -7.53
CA GLU A 136 -21.90 18.09 -8.62
C GLU A 136 -22.82 17.14 -9.39
N PRO A 137 -23.88 17.64 -10.08
CA PRO A 137 -24.71 16.81 -10.94
C PRO A 137 -23.86 16.08 -11.98
N ALA A 138 -24.13 14.80 -12.21
CA ALA A 138 -23.44 14.06 -13.25
C ALA A 138 -23.76 14.66 -14.63
N ALA A 139 -22.74 14.78 -15.48
CA ALA A 139 -22.84 15.44 -16.79
C ALA A 139 -23.80 14.76 -17.80
N ASP A 140 -24.23 13.52 -17.53
CA ASP A 140 -25.04 12.70 -18.43
C ASP A 140 -26.55 12.79 -18.17
N THR A 141 -27.05 13.93 -17.67
CA THR A 141 -28.49 14.21 -17.48
C THR A 141 -29.17 13.32 -16.43
N THR A 142 -28.42 12.52 -15.68
CA THR A 142 -28.99 11.71 -14.60
C THR A 142 -29.06 12.50 -13.29
N ALA A 143 -30.09 12.27 -12.47
CA ALA A 143 -30.23 12.89 -11.15
C ALA A 143 -29.16 12.43 -10.11
N TYR A 144 -28.11 11.75 -10.57
CA TYR A 144 -27.04 11.25 -9.71
C TYR A 144 -25.94 12.29 -9.53
N LEU A 145 -25.38 12.33 -8.32
CA LEU A 145 -24.22 13.15 -8.00
C LEU A 145 -22.92 12.45 -8.40
N ALA A 146 -21.99 13.22 -8.93
CA ALA A 146 -20.60 12.88 -9.11
C ALA A 146 -19.73 13.62 -8.08
N TYR A 147 -18.63 13.00 -7.69
CA TYR A 147 -17.59 13.60 -6.86
C TYR A 147 -16.45 14.07 -7.75
N THR A 148 -16.04 15.32 -7.54
CA THR A 148 -15.01 15.99 -8.34
C THR A 148 -13.99 16.64 -7.42
N LEU A 149 -12.70 16.53 -7.78
CA LEU A 149 -11.62 17.18 -7.04
C LEU A 149 -11.80 18.71 -7.06
N THR A 150 -11.60 19.32 -5.90
CA THR A 150 -11.40 20.77 -5.77
C THR A 150 -9.96 21.11 -6.12
N GLU A 151 -9.60 22.40 -6.11
CA GLU A 151 -8.21 22.85 -6.24
C GLU A 151 -7.32 22.23 -5.14
N LYS A 152 -7.75 22.35 -3.87
CA LYS A 152 -7.13 21.67 -2.72
C LYS A 152 -6.95 20.17 -2.92
N GLY A 153 -7.92 19.50 -3.55
CA GLY A 153 -7.82 18.08 -3.85
C GLY A 153 -6.85 17.75 -4.97
N ARG A 154 -6.71 18.62 -5.97
CA ARG A 154 -5.75 18.44 -7.06
C ARG A 154 -4.30 18.55 -6.57
N ASP A 155 -4.04 19.41 -5.58
CA ASP A 155 -2.70 19.53 -4.96
C ASP A 155 -2.21 18.22 -4.31
N LEU A 156 -3.12 17.30 -3.97
CA LEU A 156 -2.76 15.97 -3.44
C LEU A 156 -2.19 15.03 -4.51
N PHE A 157 -2.12 15.45 -5.77
CA PHE A 157 -1.51 14.65 -6.84
C PHE A 157 -0.07 14.28 -6.48
N ASP A 158 0.72 15.23 -5.99
CA ASP A 158 2.11 15.02 -5.60
C ASP A 158 2.27 13.90 -4.54
N VAL A 159 1.34 13.83 -3.59
CA VAL A 159 1.31 12.78 -2.56
C VAL A 159 1.04 11.41 -3.19
N VAL A 160 0.04 11.33 -4.07
CA VAL A 160 -0.32 10.08 -4.77
C VAL A 160 0.82 9.62 -5.68
N ILE A 161 1.49 10.53 -6.39
CA ILE A 161 2.64 10.22 -7.25
C ILE A 161 3.84 9.78 -6.44
N ALA A 162 4.16 10.45 -5.33
CA ALA A 162 5.26 10.06 -4.47
C ALA A 162 5.07 8.63 -3.93
N LEU A 163 3.87 8.30 -3.47
CA LEU A 163 3.51 6.94 -3.02
C LEU A 163 3.63 5.91 -4.14
N ARG A 164 3.08 6.22 -5.32
CA ARG A 164 3.18 5.36 -6.50
C ARG A 164 4.63 5.07 -6.85
N GLN A 165 5.42 6.10 -7.08
CA GLN A 165 6.81 5.96 -7.53
C GLN A 165 7.66 5.23 -6.49
N TRP A 166 7.39 5.43 -5.19
CA TRP A 166 8.03 4.64 -4.15
C TRP A 166 7.62 3.16 -4.22
N GLY A 167 6.33 2.87 -4.39
CA GLY A 167 5.81 1.52 -4.52
C GLY A 167 6.41 0.78 -5.73
N GLU A 168 6.46 1.43 -6.89
CA GLU A 168 7.02 0.87 -8.13
C GLU A 168 8.49 0.41 -7.96
N ARG A 169 9.26 1.06 -7.09
CA ARG A 169 10.67 0.70 -6.84
C ARG A 169 10.88 -0.34 -5.75
N HIS A 170 9.95 -0.45 -4.80
CA HIS A 170 10.22 -1.11 -3.51
C HIS A 170 9.15 -2.10 -3.05
N ALA A 171 7.95 -2.04 -3.61
CA ALA A 171 6.79 -2.79 -3.13
C ALA A 171 6.37 -3.94 -4.06
N PHE A 172 7.04 -4.13 -5.19
CA PHE A 172 6.82 -5.24 -6.13
C PHE A 172 7.99 -6.23 -6.07
N ALA A 173 7.69 -7.52 -6.18
CA ALA A 173 8.72 -8.56 -6.25
C ALA A 173 9.42 -8.56 -7.63
N PRO A 174 10.66 -9.08 -7.73
CA PRO A 174 11.29 -9.27 -9.03
C PRO A 174 10.43 -10.11 -9.97
N GLY A 175 10.13 -9.58 -11.16
CA GLY A 175 9.27 -10.24 -12.16
C GLY A 175 7.76 -10.03 -11.96
N GLU A 176 7.34 -9.28 -10.95
CA GLU A 176 5.94 -8.85 -10.80
C GLU A 176 5.63 -7.68 -11.74
N GLU A 177 4.53 -7.77 -12.47
CA GLU A 177 4.10 -6.74 -13.40
C GLU A 177 3.33 -5.62 -12.68
N TYR A 178 3.62 -4.38 -13.03
CA TYR A 178 2.80 -3.22 -12.67
C TYR A 178 2.60 -2.30 -13.88
N ARG A 179 1.62 -1.41 -13.79
CA ARG A 179 1.35 -0.41 -14.83
C ARG A 179 1.93 0.94 -14.39
N PRO A 180 2.90 1.51 -15.12
CA PRO A 180 3.43 2.82 -14.81
C PRO A 180 2.38 3.89 -15.06
N LEU A 181 2.47 4.99 -14.32
CA LEU A 181 1.76 6.21 -14.71
C LEU A 181 2.54 6.88 -15.83
N ILE A 182 1.84 7.28 -16.89
CA ILE A 182 2.41 7.93 -18.06
C ILE A 182 1.91 9.37 -18.20
N ASP A 183 2.70 10.22 -18.84
CA ASP A 183 2.20 11.46 -19.43
C ASP A 183 1.42 11.10 -20.69
N GLN A 184 0.14 11.53 -20.75
CA GLN A 184 -0.74 11.21 -21.87
C GLN A 184 -0.32 11.89 -23.18
N THR A 185 0.46 12.96 -23.12
CA THR A 185 0.91 13.73 -24.28
C THR A 185 2.09 13.06 -24.96
N THR A 186 3.06 12.59 -24.16
CA THR A 186 4.29 11.95 -24.67
C THR A 186 4.18 10.43 -24.76
N GLY A 187 3.35 9.81 -23.90
CA GLY A 187 3.27 8.37 -23.72
C GLY A 187 4.34 7.80 -22.79
N ASP A 188 5.28 8.63 -22.33
CA ASP A 188 6.39 8.19 -21.50
C ASP A 188 5.98 8.04 -20.02
N PRO A 189 6.61 7.11 -19.26
CA PRO A 189 6.47 7.06 -17.83
C PRO A 189 6.78 8.41 -17.17
N LEU A 190 5.94 8.80 -16.21
CA LEU A 190 6.11 10.05 -15.49
C LEU A 190 7.46 10.07 -14.77
N GLN A 191 8.24 11.12 -15.00
CA GLN A 191 9.55 11.27 -14.37
C GLN A 191 9.45 11.34 -12.84
N ARG A 192 10.52 10.92 -12.17
CA ARG A 192 10.59 10.95 -10.70
C ARG A 192 10.43 12.38 -10.19
N LEU A 193 9.64 12.55 -9.14
CA LEU A 193 9.58 13.83 -8.42
C LEU A 193 10.98 14.23 -7.94
N ALA A 194 11.39 15.45 -8.32
CA ALA A 194 12.64 16.05 -7.92
C ALA A 194 12.38 17.44 -7.36
N TYR A 195 12.98 17.75 -6.22
CA TYR A 195 12.97 19.10 -5.65
C TYR A 195 14.18 19.85 -6.19
N THR A 196 13.97 21.04 -6.75
CA THR A 196 15.03 21.85 -7.33
C THR A 196 15.13 23.21 -6.65
N ARG A 197 16.33 23.76 -6.65
CA ARG A 197 16.57 25.16 -6.33
C ARG A 197 16.10 26.05 -7.49
N PRO A 198 16.00 27.39 -7.30
CA PRO A 198 15.68 28.32 -8.38
C PRO A 198 16.65 28.24 -9.58
N ASP A 199 17.89 27.81 -9.36
CA ASP A 199 18.91 27.61 -10.41
C ASP A 199 18.77 26.26 -11.16
N GLY A 200 17.78 25.43 -10.79
CA GLY A 200 17.54 24.12 -11.39
C GLY A 200 18.35 22.97 -10.78
N SER A 201 19.30 23.23 -9.87
CA SER A 201 20.05 22.18 -9.21
C SER A 201 19.17 21.36 -8.24
N PRO A 202 19.41 20.05 -8.07
CA PRO A 202 18.61 19.22 -7.19
C PRO A 202 18.88 19.52 -5.71
N VAL A 203 17.84 19.44 -4.88
CA VAL A 203 17.91 19.53 -3.42
C VAL A 203 17.86 18.12 -2.84
N ARG A 204 18.87 17.76 -2.03
CA ARG A 204 18.94 16.46 -1.37
C ARG A 204 18.35 16.50 0.05
N PRO A 205 17.82 15.39 0.58
CA PRO A 205 17.29 15.37 1.95
C PRO A 205 18.30 15.79 3.01
N ASP A 206 19.57 15.40 2.87
CA ASP A 206 20.66 15.78 3.79
C ASP A 206 21.04 17.27 3.74
N GLU A 207 20.53 18.00 2.75
CA GLU A 207 20.70 19.45 2.57
C GLU A 207 19.47 20.24 3.05
N THR A 208 18.48 19.58 3.65
CA THR A 208 17.25 20.21 4.13
C THR A 208 17.17 20.25 5.66
N ALA A 209 16.51 21.29 6.18
CA ALA A 209 16.20 21.42 7.59
C ALA A 209 14.79 22.00 7.78
N VAL A 210 14.16 21.68 8.92
CA VAL A 210 12.91 22.31 9.32
C VAL A 210 13.22 23.72 9.82
N GLY A 211 12.68 24.73 9.15
CA GLY A 211 12.88 26.13 9.53
C GLY A 211 12.00 26.58 10.70
N GLU A 212 12.16 27.84 11.10
CA GLU A 212 11.36 28.47 12.15
C GLU A 212 9.85 28.46 11.82
N PRO A 213 8.97 28.38 12.84
CA PRO A 213 7.52 28.43 12.64
C PRO A 213 7.08 29.68 11.87
N ARG A 214 6.16 29.51 10.92
CA ARG A 214 5.53 30.62 10.18
C ARG A 214 4.02 30.59 10.38
N LEU A 215 3.41 31.77 10.52
CA LEU A 215 1.97 31.90 10.54
C LEU A 215 1.41 31.80 9.12
N ILE A 216 0.47 30.88 8.91
CA ILE A 216 -0.22 30.72 7.63
C ILE A 216 -1.08 31.98 7.38
N GLY A 217 -0.92 32.61 6.21
CA GLY A 217 -1.67 33.82 5.84
C GLY A 217 -1.05 35.14 6.30
N ALA A 218 0.09 35.11 7.01
CA ALA A 218 0.89 36.31 7.21
C ALA A 218 1.61 36.65 5.90
N VAL A 219 1.01 37.52 5.09
CA VAL A 219 1.71 38.18 3.98
C VAL A 219 2.88 38.93 4.61
N ALA A 220 4.10 38.64 4.17
CA ALA A 220 5.25 39.49 4.48
C ALA A 220 4.94 40.88 3.91
N LEU A 221 4.65 41.84 4.81
CA LEU A 221 4.58 43.27 4.47
C LEU A 221 5.98 43.78 4.12
#